data_AF-G0QN20-F1
#
_entry.id   AF-G0QN20-F1
#
_cell.length_a   1.000
_cell.length_b   1.000
_cell.length_c   1.000
_cell.angle_alpha   90.00
_cell.angle_beta   90.00
_cell.angle_gamma   90.00
#
_symmetry.space_group_name_H-M   'P 1'
#
loop_
_entity.id
_entity.type
_entity.pdbx_description
1 polymer ?
#
loop_
_entity_poly.entity_id
_entity_poly.type
_entity_poly.pdbx_seq_one_letter_code
_entity_poly.pdbx_strand_id
1 'polypeptide(L)'
;MSVHDKMQSDYIWIKNHSSADLNAKARTHGYHYLPGSIPNKTERYEMIWRSMGKAHDWELEKFRLGKKPVDKGNKRRFFKNLFRFWKNPVGYFYWKTYKARKVNPGAIVIMMFIGFTFNFLKLKFISMGYAQKQATMLQNGQNIQGSGQSHFGYHNQLWGTPAIPMFQFMYYELPGNMIIVNPCRNQVFRKYFEMRKKLGLHQDE
;
A
#
# COMPACT_ATOMS: atom_id res chain seq x y z
N MET A 1 -35.94 19.06 -4.52
CA MET A 1 -34.60 19.29 -3.94
C MET A 1 -34.82 19.49 -2.45
N SER A 2 -34.31 18.58 -1.63
CA SER A 2 -34.45 18.69 -0.17
C SER A 2 -33.62 19.89 0.33
N VAL A 3 -34.05 20.47 1.45
CA VAL A 3 -33.40 21.63 2.09
C VAL A 3 -31.93 21.36 2.39
N HIS A 4 -31.56 20.11 2.63
CA HIS A 4 -30.20 19.72 3.02
C HIS A 4 -29.32 19.24 1.87
N ASP A 5 -29.84 19.16 0.63
CA ASP A 5 -29.13 18.51 -0.48
C ASP A 5 -27.77 19.18 -0.79
N LYS A 6 -27.72 20.52 -0.78
CA LYS A 6 -26.48 21.26 -1.06
C LYS A 6 -25.44 21.12 0.05
N MET A 7 -25.87 21.11 1.31
CA MET A 7 -24.98 20.92 2.45
C MET A 7 -24.43 19.49 2.45
N GLN A 8 -25.29 18.51 2.18
CA GLN A 8 -24.91 17.12 2.15
C GLN A 8 -23.97 16.80 0.97
N SER A 9 -24.22 17.36 -0.22
CA SER A 9 -23.35 17.14 -1.37
C SER A 9 -21.93 17.70 -1.16
N ASP A 10 -21.83 18.88 -0.54
CA ASP A 10 -20.57 19.56 -0.31
C ASP A 10 -19.77 18.89 0.83
N TYR A 11 -20.48 18.29 1.79
CA TYR A 11 -19.88 17.47 2.84
C TYR A 11 -19.34 16.13 2.31
N ILE A 12 -20.06 15.47 1.39
CA ILE A 12 -19.69 14.13 0.89
C ILE A 12 -18.49 14.18 -0.06
N TRP A 13 -18.37 15.20 -0.92
CA TRP A 13 -17.39 15.19 -2.00
C TRP A 13 -16.70 16.52 -2.25
N ILE A 14 -15.38 16.45 -2.49
CA ILE A 14 -14.57 17.62 -2.81
C ILE A 14 -14.79 18.10 -4.25
N LYS A 15 -14.95 19.42 -4.42
CA LYS A 15 -15.03 20.09 -5.73
C LYS A 15 -13.63 20.50 -6.22
N ASN A 16 -13.50 20.79 -7.52
CA ASN A 16 -12.25 21.34 -8.05
C ASN A 16 -12.19 22.85 -7.78
N HIS A 17 -11.21 23.30 -7.01
CA HIS A 17 -11.02 24.73 -6.70
C HIS A 17 -10.20 25.48 -7.76
N SER A 18 -9.68 24.78 -8.79
CA SER A 18 -8.86 25.41 -9.83
C SER A 18 -9.74 26.16 -10.83
N SER A 19 -9.40 27.41 -11.10
CA SER A 19 -9.99 28.25 -12.14
C SER A 19 -9.20 28.21 -13.47
N ALA A 20 -8.50 27.10 -13.74
CA ALA A 20 -7.60 26.94 -14.88
C ALA A 20 -8.23 27.29 -16.25
N ASP A 21 -9.54 27.05 -16.41
CA ASP A 21 -10.27 27.23 -17.66
C ASP A 21 -10.93 28.62 -17.80
N LEU A 22 -10.77 29.53 -16.83
CA LEU A 22 -11.29 30.90 -16.95
C LEU A 22 -10.60 31.67 -18.09
N ASN A 23 -9.30 31.47 -18.28
CA ASN A 23 -8.58 32.08 -19.39
C ASN A 23 -8.81 31.29 -20.68
N ALA A 24 -9.66 31.81 -21.57
CA ALA A 24 -10.03 31.17 -22.83
C ALA A 24 -8.83 30.83 -23.72
N LYS A 25 -7.82 31.70 -23.79
CA LYS A 25 -6.60 31.48 -24.60
C LYS A 25 -5.68 30.40 -24.04
N ALA A 26 -5.86 30.03 -22.76
CA ALA A 26 -5.06 29.01 -22.09
C ALA A 26 -5.70 27.61 -22.12
N ARG A 27 -6.91 27.49 -22.66
CA ARG A 27 -7.64 26.21 -22.75
C ARG A 27 -6.91 25.29 -23.75
N THR A 28 -6.76 24.04 -23.38
CA THR A 28 -6.11 23.02 -24.22
C THR A 28 -7.04 22.59 -25.35
N HIS A 29 -6.50 22.37 -26.56
CA HIS A 29 -7.23 21.73 -27.67
C HIS A 29 -7.22 20.20 -27.56
N GLY A 30 -6.53 19.62 -26.56
CA GLY A 30 -6.46 18.17 -26.32
C GLY A 30 -5.11 17.52 -26.66
N TYR A 31 -4.11 18.28 -27.13
CA TYR A 31 -2.81 17.77 -27.58
C TYR A 31 -1.80 17.42 -26.45
N HIS A 32 -2.11 17.72 -25.19
CA HIS A 32 -1.18 17.49 -24.06
C HIS A 32 -1.14 16.03 -23.59
N TYR A 33 -2.30 15.38 -23.53
CA TYR A 33 -2.45 14.02 -22.99
C TYR A 33 -3.19 13.16 -24.00
N LEU A 34 -2.43 12.64 -24.98
CA LEU A 34 -2.96 11.90 -26.10
C LEU A 34 -3.03 10.40 -25.80
N PRO A 35 -4.18 9.75 -26.03
CA PRO A 35 -4.28 8.30 -25.90
C PRO A 35 -3.63 7.61 -27.11
N GLY A 36 -2.58 6.82 -26.86
CA GLY A 36 -1.74 6.25 -27.93
C GLY A 36 -2.30 5.01 -28.64
N SER A 37 -3.17 4.24 -28.00
CA SER A 37 -3.55 2.87 -28.39
C SER A 37 -5.06 2.59 -28.46
N ILE A 38 -5.89 3.63 -28.39
CA ILE A 38 -7.34 3.48 -28.53
C ILE A 38 -7.74 3.27 -30.00
N PRO A 39 -8.83 2.52 -30.28
CA PRO A 39 -9.26 2.27 -31.65
C PRO A 39 -9.67 3.55 -32.39
N ASN A 40 -10.32 4.50 -31.69
CA ASN A 40 -10.73 5.77 -32.27
C ASN A 40 -9.68 6.89 -32.14
N LYS A 41 -8.42 6.54 -32.40
CA LYS A 41 -7.27 7.45 -32.25
C LYS A 41 -7.31 8.58 -33.28
N THR A 42 -7.56 8.25 -34.53
CA THR A 42 -7.55 9.21 -35.66
C THR A 42 -8.67 10.23 -35.52
N GLU A 43 -9.87 9.83 -35.12
CA GLU A 43 -11.00 10.73 -34.88
C GLU A 43 -10.69 11.73 -33.76
N ARG A 44 -9.91 11.34 -32.75
CA ARG A 44 -9.49 12.29 -31.71
C ARG A 44 -8.48 13.31 -32.22
N TYR A 45 -7.53 12.88 -33.06
CA TYR A 45 -6.62 13.83 -33.70
C TYR A 45 -7.37 14.79 -34.61
N GLU A 46 -8.36 14.31 -35.36
CA GLU A 46 -9.25 15.12 -36.19
C GLU A 46 -9.99 16.17 -35.34
N MET A 47 -10.51 15.79 -34.17
CA MET A 47 -11.17 16.75 -33.28
C MET A 47 -10.22 17.79 -32.69
N ILE A 48 -8.96 17.42 -32.40
CA ILE A 48 -7.93 18.35 -31.96
C ILE A 48 -7.62 19.34 -33.09
N TRP A 49 -7.43 18.83 -34.31
CA TRP A 49 -7.17 19.64 -35.50
C TRP A 49 -8.31 20.61 -35.80
N ARG A 50 -9.56 20.13 -35.76
CA ARG A 50 -10.77 20.95 -35.90
C ARG A 50 -10.85 22.06 -34.86
N SER A 51 -10.50 21.75 -33.61
CA SER A 51 -10.49 22.73 -32.51
C SER A 51 -9.42 23.82 -32.73
N MET A 52 -8.23 23.42 -33.20
CA MET A 52 -7.15 24.36 -33.57
C MET A 52 -7.53 25.22 -34.78
N GLY A 53 -8.11 24.61 -35.82
CA GLY A 53 -8.59 25.29 -37.02
C GLY A 53 -9.65 26.33 -36.67
N LYS A 54 -10.70 25.95 -35.91
CA LYS A 54 -11.75 26.89 -35.51
C LYS A 54 -11.26 28.07 -34.67
N ALA A 55 -10.26 27.86 -33.81
CA ALA A 55 -9.69 28.93 -32.99
C ALA A 55 -8.85 29.94 -33.80
N HIS A 56 -8.41 29.57 -35.01
CA HIS A 56 -7.51 30.34 -35.84
C HIS A 56 -8.02 30.57 -37.28
N ASP A 57 -9.32 30.36 -37.53
CA ASP A 57 -9.94 30.50 -38.85
C ASP A 57 -9.29 29.63 -39.94
N TRP A 58 -8.85 28.42 -39.55
CA TRP A 58 -8.08 27.48 -40.38
C TRP A 58 -6.73 28.00 -40.90
N GLU A 59 -6.31 29.20 -40.48
CA GLU A 59 -4.99 29.77 -40.73
C GLU A 59 -4.01 29.41 -39.61
N LEU A 60 -3.47 28.19 -39.65
CA LEU A 60 -2.63 27.64 -38.58
C LEU A 60 -1.27 28.34 -38.42
N GLU A 61 -0.91 29.24 -39.32
CA GLU A 61 0.21 30.15 -39.11
C GLU A 61 0.01 31.02 -37.86
N LYS A 62 -1.24 31.41 -37.55
CA LYS A 62 -1.58 32.09 -36.29
C LYS A 62 -1.30 31.22 -35.07
N PHE A 63 -1.58 29.92 -35.16
CA PHE A 63 -1.23 28.97 -34.09
C PHE A 63 0.29 28.81 -33.99
N ARG A 64 0.99 28.69 -35.13
CA ARG A 64 2.45 28.55 -35.19
C ARG A 64 3.16 29.75 -34.56
N LEU A 65 2.68 30.96 -34.78
CA LEU A 65 3.23 32.19 -34.19
C LEU A 65 2.77 32.42 -32.73
N GLY A 66 1.61 31.88 -32.34
CA GLY A 66 1.05 32.02 -31.00
C GLY A 66 1.82 31.29 -29.90
N LYS A 67 1.58 31.67 -28.64
CA LYS A 67 2.09 30.94 -27.46
C LYS A 67 1.27 29.65 -27.26
N LYS A 68 1.94 28.53 -26.96
CA LYS A 68 1.29 27.24 -26.67
C LYS A 68 1.22 27.05 -25.15
N PRO A 69 0.05 27.27 -24.53
CA PRO A 69 -0.10 27.12 -23.09
C PRO A 69 -0.08 25.65 -22.69
N VAL A 70 0.48 25.35 -21.51
CA VAL A 70 0.38 24.01 -20.90
C VAL A 70 -1.02 23.80 -20.32
N ASP A 71 -1.54 22.56 -20.33
CA ASP A 71 -2.75 22.19 -19.60
C ASP A 71 -2.61 22.44 -18.08
N LYS A 72 -3.13 23.58 -17.63
CA LYS A 72 -3.12 24.00 -16.22
C LYS A 72 -4.09 23.17 -15.37
N GLY A 73 -5.10 22.53 -15.97
CA GLY A 73 -6.11 21.74 -15.26
C GLY A 73 -5.54 20.47 -14.64
N ASN A 74 -4.51 19.89 -15.27
CA ASN A 74 -3.86 18.67 -14.78
C ASN A 74 -2.79 18.91 -13.69
N LYS A 75 -2.51 20.17 -13.35
CA LYS A 75 -1.53 20.52 -12.29
C LYS A 75 -1.93 19.90 -10.95
N ARG A 76 -0.93 19.33 -10.26
CA ARG A 76 -1.06 18.69 -8.92
C ARG A 76 -2.06 17.53 -8.87
N ARG A 77 -2.49 16.96 -10.00
CA ARG A 77 -3.47 15.86 -10.03
C ARG A 77 -2.99 14.61 -9.26
N PHE A 78 -1.68 14.33 -9.29
CA PHE A 78 -1.08 13.25 -8.50
C PHE A 78 -1.33 13.44 -7.00
N PHE A 79 -0.95 14.59 -6.43
CA PHE A 79 -1.19 14.90 -5.02
C PHE A 79 -2.68 14.92 -4.66
N LYS A 80 -3.54 15.46 -5.53
CA LYS A 80 -5.01 15.40 -5.32
C LYS A 80 -5.51 13.96 -5.19
N ASN A 81 -4.99 13.03 -5.99
CA ASN A 81 -5.35 11.61 -5.88
C ASN A 81 -4.74 10.95 -4.63
N LEU A 82 -3.51 11.32 -4.24
CA LEU A 82 -2.89 10.82 -3.01
C LEU A 82 -3.69 11.23 -1.77
N PHE A 83 -4.13 12.48 -1.67
CA PHE A 83 -4.97 12.92 -0.55
C PHE A 83 -6.34 12.24 -0.53
N ARG A 84 -6.94 11.97 -1.69
CA ARG A 84 -8.17 11.18 -1.78
C ARG A 84 -7.96 9.75 -1.29
N PHE A 85 -6.83 9.15 -1.64
CA PHE A 85 -6.44 7.83 -1.16
C PHE A 85 -6.26 7.82 0.35
N TRP A 86 -5.55 8.79 0.91
CA TRP A 86 -5.34 8.86 2.36
C TRP A 86 -6.64 9.16 3.14
N LYS A 87 -7.53 10.02 2.61
CA LYS A 87 -8.80 10.35 3.25
C LYS A 87 -9.77 9.17 3.31
N ASN A 88 -9.85 8.37 2.25
CA ASN A 88 -10.69 7.17 2.21
C ASN A 88 -10.06 6.12 1.27
N PRO A 89 -9.14 5.27 1.78
CA PRO A 89 -8.40 4.34 0.93
C PRO A 89 -9.29 3.26 0.34
N VAL A 90 -10.25 2.74 1.11
CA VAL A 90 -11.17 1.70 0.67
C VAL A 90 -12.11 2.22 -0.42
N GLY A 91 -12.72 3.38 -0.22
CA GLY A 91 -13.59 4.00 -1.22
C GLY A 91 -12.82 4.35 -2.50
N TYR A 92 -11.60 4.88 -2.37
CA TYR A 92 -10.74 5.17 -3.52
C TYR A 92 -10.40 3.90 -4.32
N PHE A 93 -9.95 2.84 -3.63
CA PHE A 93 -9.68 1.55 -4.28
C PHE A 93 -10.93 0.96 -4.91
N TYR A 94 -12.07 1.01 -4.22
CA TYR A 94 -13.34 0.47 -4.73
C TYR A 94 -13.67 1.07 -6.09
N TRP A 95 -13.72 2.40 -6.19
CA TRP A 95 -14.08 3.09 -7.43
C TRP A 95 -13.01 2.97 -8.51
N LYS A 96 -11.72 2.94 -8.15
CA LYS A 96 -10.63 2.78 -9.12
C LYS A 96 -10.55 1.38 -9.72
N THR A 97 -10.94 0.37 -8.97
CA THR A 97 -10.94 -1.03 -9.41
C THR A 97 -12.30 -1.52 -9.88
N TYR A 98 -13.37 -0.71 -9.77
CA TYR A 98 -14.74 -1.12 -10.09
C TYR A 98 -14.86 -1.72 -11.51
N LYS A 99 -14.32 -1.04 -12.53
CA LYS A 99 -14.36 -1.54 -13.92
C LYS A 99 -13.59 -2.85 -14.08
N ALA A 100 -12.45 -3.00 -13.41
CA ALA A 100 -11.64 -4.22 -13.46
C ALA A 100 -12.35 -5.39 -12.76
N ARG A 101 -13.01 -5.14 -11.62
CA ARG A 101 -13.76 -6.14 -10.84
C ARG A 101 -15.08 -6.58 -11.47
N LYS A 102 -15.52 -5.94 -12.56
CA LYS A 102 -16.70 -6.42 -13.31
C LYS A 102 -16.49 -7.83 -13.87
N VAL A 103 -15.26 -8.15 -14.25
CA VAL A 103 -14.87 -9.51 -14.62
C VAL A 103 -14.39 -10.18 -13.33
N ASN A 104 -15.26 -10.98 -12.72
CA ASN A 104 -14.93 -11.68 -11.47
C ASN A 104 -14.30 -13.04 -11.79
N PRO A 105 -13.04 -13.31 -11.40
CA PRO A 105 -12.44 -14.62 -11.60
C PRO A 105 -13.11 -15.68 -10.70
N GLY A 106 -12.91 -16.96 -11.03
CA GLY A 106 -13.39 -18.06 -10.21
C GLY A 106 -12.79 -18.06 -8.80
N ALA A 107 -13.50 -18.66 -7.84
CA ALA A 107 -13.10 -18.67 -6.43
C ALA A 107 -11.68 -19.23 -6.20
N ILE A 108 -11.29 -20.25 -6.97
CA ILE A 108 -9.94 -20.85 -6.91
C ILE A 108 -8.86 -19.79 -7.18
N VAL A 109 -9.03 -18.97 -8.21
CA VAL A 109 -8.06 -17.92 -8.58
C VAL A 109 -7.98 -16.87 -7.47
N ILE A 110 -9.13 -16.47 -6.91
CA ILE A 110 -9.18 -15.52 -5.78
C ILE A 110 -8.41 -16.07 -4.59
N MET A 111 -8.67 -17.32 -4.21
CA MET A 111 -8.01 -17.98 -3.08
C MET A 111 -6.51 -18.18 -3.32
N MET A 112 -6.09 -18.46 -4.56
CA MET A 112 -4.67 -18.49 -4.92
C MET A 112 -4.02 -17.11 -4.76
N PHE A 113 -4.63 -16.04 -5.27
CA PHE A 113 -4.10 -14.68 -5.08
C PHE A 113 -3.94 -14.33 -3.61
N ILE A 114 -4.96 -14.63 -2.79
CA ILE A 114 -4.93 -14.42 -1.35
C ILE A 114 -3.83 -15.26 -0.70
N GLY A 115 -3.81 -16.56 -0.94
CA GLY A 115 -2.88 -17.51 -0.33
C GLY A 115 -1.42 -17.19 -0.64
N PHE A 116 -1.07 -16.93 -1.91
CA PHE A 116 0.28 -16.55 -2.30
C PHE A 116 0.70 -15.21 -1.72
N THR A 117 -0.20 -14.21 -1.70
CA THR A 117 0.09 -12.89 -1.13
C THR A 117 0.40 -12.99 0.36
N PHE A 118 -0.45 -13.69 1.13
CA PHE A 118 -0.21 -13.87 2.56
C PHE A 118 1.02 -14.73 2.85
N ASN A 119 1.28 -15.77 2.06
CA ASN A 119 2.49 -16.58 2.21
C ASN A 119 3.76 -15.76 1.93
N PHE A 120 3.74 -14.89 0.91
CA PHE A 120 4.86 -13.99 0.64
C PHE A 120 5.11 -13.03 1.80
N LEU A 121 4.05 -12.43 2.36
CA LEU A 121 4.15 -11.59 3.55
C LEU A 121 4.69 -12.35 4.77
N LYS A 122 4.22 -13.59 4.98
CA LYS A 122 4.73 -14.48 6.04
C LYS A 122 6.24 -14.69 5.91
N LEU A 123 6.73 -15.09 4.74
CA LEU A 123 8.16 -15.30 4.49
C LEU A 123 8.96 -14.01 4.64
N LYS A 124 8.39 -12.86 4.27
CA LYS A 124 9.04 -11.56 4.49
C LYS A 124 9.20 -11.25 5.98
N PHE A 125 8.21 -11.52 6.82
CA PHE A 125 8.34 -11.34 8.27
C PHE A 125 9.36 -12.29 8.89
N ILE A 126 9.41 -13.55 8.45
CA ILE A 126 10.46 -14.50 8.87
C ILE A 126 11.85 -13.99 8.49
N SER A 127 12.01 -13.50 7.25
CA SER A 127 13.27 -12.90 6.79
C SER A 127 13.70 -11.69 7.63
N MET A 128 12.75 -10.84 8.04
CA MET A 128 13.03 -9.72 8.94
C MET A 128 13.44 -10.18 10.35
N GLY A 129 12.79 -11.21 10.90
CA GLY A 129 13.20 -11.81 12.17
C GLY A 129 14.59 -12.45 12.09
N TYR A 130 14.93 -13.09 10.98
CA TYR A 130 16.26 -13.64 10.76
C TYR A 130 17.35 -12.55 10.64
N ALA A 131 17.03 -11.41 10.05
CA ALA A 131 17.93 -10.26 10.02
C ALA A 131 18.20 -9.72 11.45
N GLN A 132 17.20 -9.70 12.32
CA GLN A 132 17.38 -9.34 13.74
C GLN A 132 18.28 -10.37 14.47
N LYS A 133 18.10 -11.67 14.20
CA LYS A 133 18.99 -12.71 14.72
C LYS A 133 20.45 -12.47 14.33
N GLN A 134 20.72 -12.15 13.06
CA GLN A 134 22.08 -11.83 12.59
C GLN A 134 22.64 -10.58 13.29
N ALA A 135 21.82 -9.55 13.49
CA ALA A 135 22.24 -8.35 14.22
C ALA A 135 22.63 -8.67 15.68
N THR A 136 21.86 -9.52 16.37
CA THR A 136 22.21 -9.97 17.74
C THR A 136 23.47 -10.84 17.76
N MET A 137 23.66 -11.72 16.77
CA MET A 137 24.90 -12.51 16.66
C MET A 137 26.14 -11.62 16.48
N LEU A 138 26.01 -10.57 15.66
CA LEU A 138 27.07 -9.59 15.47
C LEU A 138 27.40 -8.84 16.76
N GLN A 139 26.37 -8.42 17.52
CA GLN A 139 26.54 -7.78 18.83
C GLN A 139 27.19 -8.71 19.86
N ASN A 140 26.94 -10.02 19.76
CA ASN A 140 27.56 -11.02 20.62
C ASN A 140 29.00 -11.40 20.19
N GLY A 141 29.61 -10.63 19.28
CA GLY A 141 31.02 -10.77 18.90
C GLY A 141 31.29 -11.69 17.72
N GLN A 142 30.27 -12.25 17.06
CA GLN A 142 30.44 -13.04 15.85
C GLN A 142 30.33 -12.15 14.62
N ASN A 143 31.46 -11.82 13.99
CA ASN A 143 31.43 -11.10 12.72
C ASN A 143 30.77 -11.95 11.62
N ILE A 144 29.96 -11.31 10.77
CA ILE A 144 29.18 -11.99 9.72
C ILE A 144 29.68 -11.53 8.36
N GLN A 145 30.22 -12.46 7.58
CA GLN A 145 30.56 -12.23 6.18
C GLN A 145 29.39 -12.64 5.28
N GLY A 146 28.87 -11.71 4.48
CA GLY A 146 27.65 -11.93 3.70
C GLY A 146 26.37 -11.69 4.49
N SER A 147 25.23 -12.21 4.01
CA SER A 147 23.93 -12.05 4.68
C SER A 147 22.94 -13.18 4.34
N GLY A 148 21.88 -13.33 5.14
CA GLY A 148 20.84 -14.33 4.91
C GLY A 148 21.22 -15.75 5.35
N GLN A 149 20.33 -16.71 5.07
CA GLN A 149 20.43 -18.11 5.53
C GLN A 149 20.74 -19.11 4.40
N SER A 150 20.89 -18.62 3.17
CA SER A 150 21.29 -19.44 2.03
C SER A 150 22.81 -19.54 1.99
N HIS A 151 23.34 -20.48 2.76
CA HIS A 151 24.78 -20.67 2.92
C HIS A 151 25.43 -21.26 1.65
N PHE A 152 26.43 -20.59 1.09
CA PHE A 152 27.17 -21.09 -0.08
C PHE A 152 28.09 -22.27 0.26
N GLY A 153 28.66 -22.28 1.47
CA GLY A 153 29.59 -23.32 1.94
C GLY A 153 28.90 -24.57 2.51
N TYR A 154 29.66 -25.37 3.27
CA TYR A 154 29.21 -26.64 3.84
C TYR A 154 28.34 -26.46 5.10
N HIS A 155 27.13 -25.94 4.91
CA HIS A 155 26.15 -25.75 5.98
C HIS A 155 24.76 -26.22 5.56
N ASN A 156 23.99 -26.73 6.52
CA ASN A 156 22.60 -27.09 6.31
C ASN A 156 21.76 -25.82 6.09
N GLN A 157 20.79 -25.91 5.18
CA GLN A 157 19.85 -24.84 4.89
C GLN A 157 18.43 -25.27 5.24
N LEU A 158 17.62 -24.29 5.64
CA LEU A 158 16.17 -24.45 5.80
C LEU A 158 15.48 -23.35 4.99
N TRP A 159 14.77 -23.72 3.92
CA TRP A 159 14.15 -22.78 2.98
C TRP A 159 12.79 -22.23 3.45
N GLY A 160 12.35 -22.62 4.65
CA GLY A 160 11.04 -22.35 5.18
C GLY A 160 10.01 -23.41 4.79
N THR A 161 8.92 -23.48 5.54
CA THR A 161 7.87 -24.47 5.35
C THR A 161 7.11 -24.21 4.05
N PRO A 162 7.06 -25.18 3.11
CA PRO A 162 6.24 -25.06 1.91
C PRO A 162 4.77 -24.80 2.25
N ALA A 163 4.13 -23.86 1.54
CA ALA A 163 2.75 -23.45 1.79
C ALA A 163 1.71 -24.38 1.14
N ILE A 164 1.91 -25.69 1.33
CA ILE A 164 0.98 -26.73 0.92
C ILE A 164 0.49 -27.49 2.15
N PRO A 165 -0.74 -28.04 2.13
CA PRO A 165 -1.36 -28.63 3.32
C PRO A 165 -0.50 -29.71 3.99
N MET A 166 0.16 -30.56 3.19
CA MET A 166 1.05 -31.62 3.68
C MET A 166 2.05 -31.12 4.73
N PHE A 167 2.79 -30.05 4.42
CA PHE A 167 3.80 -29.51 5.34
C PHE A 167 3.20 -28.68 6.46
N GLN A 168 2.06 -28.03 6.21
CA GLN A 168 1.37 -27.21 7.21
C GLN A 168 0.71 -28.04 8.32
N PHE A 169 0.35 -29.31 8.05
CA PHE A 169 -0.12 -30.23 9.09
C PHE A 169 0.99 -30.82 9.94
N MET A 170 2.20 -30.96 9.37
CA MET A 170 3.35 -31.55 10.06
C MET A 170 4.15 -30.52 10.85
N TYR A 171 4.28 -29.31 10.30
CA TYR A 171 5.14 -28.26 10.82
C TYR A 171 4.36 -27.00 11.11
N TYR A 172 4.64 -26.40 12.26
CA TYR A 172 4.16 -25.08 12.64
C TYR A 172 5.34 -24.22 13.07
N GLU A 173 5.23 -22.90 12.86
CA GLU A 173 6.26 -21.96 13.32
C GLU A 173 6.30 -21.93 14.85
N LEU A 174 7.48 -21.79 15.45
CA LEU A 174 7.62 -21.71 16.90
C LEU A 174 6.90 -20.45 17.45
N PRO A 175 5.83 -20.60 18.24
CA PRO A 175 5.10 -19.47 18.78
C PRO A 175 5.83 -18.93 20.02
N GLY A 176 6.44 -17.75 19.91
CA GLY A 176 7.27 -17.17 20.97
C GLY A 176 6.54 -16.94 22.30
N ASN A 177 5.21 -16.78 22.29
CA ASN A 177 4.39 -16.64 23.50
C ASN A 177 4.27 -17.94 24.31
N MET A 178 4.61 -19.10 23.74
CA MET A 178 4.66 -20.37 24.47
C MET A 178 5.98 -20.56 25.23
N ILE A 179 6.96 -19.68 25.02
CA ILE A 179 8.20 -19.65 25.82
C ILE A 179 7.90 -18.89 27.12
N ILE A 180 7.56 -19.64 28.16
CA ILE A 180 7.17 -19.09 29.47
C ILE A 180 8.29 -19.24 30.52
N VAL A 181 8.32 -18.32 31.49
CA VAL A 181 9.19 -18.44 32.67
C VAL A 181 8.71 -19.62 33.52
N ASN A 182 9.65 -20.41 34.03
CA ASN A 182 9.34 -21.59 34.84
C ASN A 182 8.46 -21.21 36.07
N PRO A 183 7.29 -21.86 36.27
CA PRO A 183 6.42 -21.62 37.42
C PRO A 183 7.11 -21.83 38.78
N CYS A 184 8.18 -22.62 38.86
CA CYS A 184 9.00 -22.79 40.05
C CYS A 184 9.59 -21.47 40.56
N ARG A 185 9.72 -20.44 39.70
CA ARG A 185 10.05 -19.07 40.13
C ARG A 185 9.13 -18.62 41.25
N ASN A 186 7.84 -18.95 41.18
CA ASN A 186 6.87 -18.52 42.17
C ASN A 186 7.07 -19.19 43.54
N GLN A 187 7.82 -20.29 43.61
CA GLN A 187 8.13 -20.91 44.90
C GLN A 187 9.11 -20.08 45.73
N VAL A 188 9.89 -19.19 45.10
CA VAL A 188 10.77 -18.24 45.81
C VAL A 188 9.96 -17.33 46.75
N PHE A 189 8.67 -17.08 46.45
CA PHE A 189 7.82 -16.26 47.31
C PHE A 189 7.62 -16.83 48.73
N ARG A 190 7.79 -18.14 48.92
CA ARG A 190 7.75 -18.77 50.25
C ARG A 190 8.79 -18.16 51.20
N LYS A 191 9.99 -17.89 50.70
CA LYS A 191 11.07 -17.27 51.49
C LYS A 191 10.70 -15.86 51.95
N TYR A 192 10.01 -15.09 51.10
CA TYR A 192 9.52 -13.77 51.49
C TYR A 192 8.44 -13.87 52.58
N PHE A 193 7.54 -14.84 52.50
CA PHE A 193 6.52 -15.06 53.53
C PHE A 193 7.13 -15.52 54.86
N GLU A 194 8.12 -16.41 54.84
CA GLU A 194 8.87 -16.84 56.03
C GLU A 194 9.62 -15.68 56.68
N MET A 195 10.29 -14.84 55.88
CA MET A 195 11.01 -13.67 56.38
C MET A 195 10.07 -12.63 57.00
N ARG A 196 8.92 -12.38 56.38
CA ARG A 196 7.92 -11.45 56.92
C ARG A 196 7.40 -11.89 58.29
N LYS A 197 7.12 -13.19 58.47
CA LYS A 197 6.78 -13.77 59.78
C LYS A 197 7.89 -13.58 60.80
N LYS A 198 9.15 -13.83 60.41
CA LYS A 198 10.32 -13.66 61.29
C LYS A 198 10.53 -12.22 61.75
N LEU A 199 10.25 -11.24 60.89
CA LEU A 199 10.43 -9.81 61.17
C LEU A 199 9.23 -9.16 61.88
N GLY A 200 8.19 -9.94 62.24
CA GLY A 200 6.97 -9.39 62.87
C GLY A 200 6.14 -8.51 61.94
N LEU A 201 6.38 -8.56 60.63
CA LEU A 201 5.62 -7.82 59.61
C LEU A 201 4.34 -8.58 59.27
N HIS A 202 3.47 -8.77 60.26
CA HIS A 202 2.11 -9.21 60.04
C HIS A 202 1.36 -8.12 59.27
N GLN A 203 0.75 -8.49 58.15
CA GLN A 203 -0.32 -7.69 57.58
C GLN A 203 -1.53 -7.97 58.46
N ASP A 204 -1.93 -6.98 59.26
CA ASP A 204 -3.21 -6.96 59.95
C ASP A 204 -4.30 -6.72 58.89
N GLU A 205 -4.76 -7.78 58.24
CA GLU A 205 -6.08 -7.90 57.57
C GLU A 205 -6.56 -9.35 57.64
#